data_AF-A0A165A1L1-F1
#
_entry.id   AF-A0A165A1L1-F1
#
_cell.length_a   1.000
_cell.length_b   1.000
_cell.length_c   1.000
_cell.angle_alpha   90.00
_cell.angle_beta   90.00
_cell.angle_gamma   90.00
#
_symmetry.space_group_name_H-M   'P 1'
#
loop_
_entity.id
_entity.type
_entity.pdbx_description
1 polymer ?
#
loop_
_entity_poly.entity_id
_entity_poly.type
_entity_poly.pdbx_seq_one_letter_code
_entity_poly.pdbx_strand_id
1 'polypeptide(L)'
;MGVFIWHDWARFVSLAASIYLVWAGYWAIFYRKFFWDIVGGIVRDPGGIQPSRGAEPFISVIVKAPIIQIMVIIVSLITLMVELPAPFIKGTSIYRSWTLRIVLLIFQAFLGVLLYQARDSGDLLFFPSTVHRHQEGGVEFEIRLCPALLHKPTLPTPHFSKSDASAAQEHKLKDPFAPPYNENLIVGETEVEGGEYVVLFTDFTRQLNKYSVVPSHFLLVTKEFASQSSPLTPSDLFQSYAILEAAKRANQPLFAFYNCGDLSGASQPHKHVQFIPAENNGPPIEKLANAQQVEEQDRPFVISSLPYANFIVRFPRGMSSQSDDSKTEILADSFMSLLDLVIHAVRYCPDYPTGAPSFNVVLTIDHLYVFPRRQENHTLRETGDLLSVNALGFAGMLLVKSETELKAVIDEGIVKILQGVAIPPVEAHVSPHQNDDIGNLA
;
A
#
# COMPACT_ATOMS: atom_id res chain seq x y z
N MET A 1 7.15 -53.09 -0.83
CA MET A 1 7.10 -51.92 -1.73
C MET A 1 7.41 -50.59 -1.03
N GLY A 2 6.93 -50.34 0.20
CA GLY A 2 7.15 -49.04 0.87
C GLY A 2 8.63 -48.65 1.12
N VAL A 3 9.50 -49.57 1.55
CA VAL A 3 10.91 -49.27 1.88
C VAL A 3 11.72 -48.74 0.69
N PHE A 4 11.42 -49.22 -0.53
CA PHE A 4 12.09 -48.78 -1.75
C PHE A 4 11.69 -47.34 -2.13
N ILE A 5 10.41 -47.00 -1.96
CA ILE A 5 9.88 -45.66 -2.21
C ILE A 5 10.49 -44.63 -1.24
N TRP A 6 10.62 -44.97 0.04
CA TRP A 6 11.22 -44.08 1.04
C TRP A 6 12.70 -43.80 0.78
N HIS A 7 13.44 -44.80 0.32
CA HIS A 7 14.86 -44.64 -0.02
C HIS A 7 15.05 -43.71 -1.23
N ASP A 8 14.28 -43.93 -2.30
CA ASP A 8 14.34 -43.10 -3.50
C ASP A 8 13.87 -41.67 -3.24
N TRP A 9 12.84 -41.51 -2.39
CA TRP A 9 12.37 -40.20 -1.97
C TRP A 9 13.38 -39.46 -1.09
N ALA A 10 13.99 -40.13 -0.11
CA ALA A 10 15.04 -39.55 0.72
C ALA A 10 16.25 -39.10 -0.11
N ARG A 11 16.63 -39.91 -1.11
CA ARG A 11 17.69 -39.57 -2.06
C ARG A 11 17.32 -38.36 -2.92
N PHE A 12 16.08 -38.29 -3.41
CA PHE A 12 15.59 -37.14 -4.16
C PHE A 12 15.62 -35.85 -3.33
N VAL A 13 15.13 -35.90 -2.09
CA VAL A 13 15.17 -34.75 -1.15
C VAL A 13 16.61 -34.32 -0.89
N SER A 14 17.52 -35.27 -0.65
CA SER A 14 18.95 -34.98 -0.45
C SER A 14 19.56 -34.28 -1.67
N LEU A 15 19.32 -34.80 -2.87
CA LEU A 15 19.84 -34.23 -4.12
C LEU A 15 19.30 -32.81 -4.34
N ALA A 16 17.98 -32.62 -4.19
CA ALA A 16 17.35 -31.32 -4.33
C ALA A 16 17.94 -30.33 -3.31
N ALA A 17 17.95 -30.67 -2.02
CA ALA A 17 18.48 -29.81 -0.97
C ALA A 17 19.94 -29.40 -1.23
N SER A 18 20.80 -30.34 -1.63
CA SER A 18 22.20 -30.02 -1.92
C SER A 18 22.36 -29.13 -3.16
N ILE A 19 21.57 -29.32 -4.24
CA ILE A 19 21.59 -28.42 -5.41
C ILE A 19 21.17 -27.00 -5.02
N TYR A 20 20.06 -26.86 -4.29
CA TYR A 20 19.58 -25.56 -3.81
C TYR A 20 20.60 -24.88 -2.89
N LEU A 21 21.31 -25.62 -2.05
CA LEU A 21 22.33 -25.06 -1.16
C LEU A 21 23.61 -24.66 -1.89
N VAL A 22 24.02 -25.36 -2.95
CA VAL A 22 25.10 -24.87 -3.83
C VAL A 22 24.71 -23.52 -4.44
N TRP A 23 23.48 -23.42 -4.97
CA TRP A 23 22.98 -22.18 -5.54
C TRP A 23 22.84 -21.06 -4.50
N ALA A 24 22.25 -21.35 -3.35
CA ALA A 24 22.09 -20.39 -2.25
C ALA A 24 23.45 -19.92 -1.72
N GLY A 25 24.40 -20.84 -1.54
CA GLY A 25 25.78 -20.52 -1.14
C GLY A 25 26.47 -19.59 -2.13
N TYR A 26 26.31 -19.84 -3.44
CA TYR A 26 26.83 -18.96 -4.49
C TYR A 26 26.24 -17.54 -4.40
N TRP A 27 24.91 -17.41 -4.30
CA TRP A 27 24.26 -16.11 -4.12
C TRP A 27 24.69 -15.41 -2.83
N ALA A 28 24.84 -16.17 -1.74
CA ALA A 28 25.24 -15.62 -0.45
C ALA A 28 26.69 -15.08 -0.41
N ILE A 29 27.55 -15.38 -1.40
CA ILE A 29 28.86 -14.75 -1.54
C ILE A 29 28.72 -13.27 -1.92
N PHE A 30 27.71 -12.94 -2.74
CA PHE A 30 27.44 -11.57 -3.20
C PHE A 30 26.56 -10.80 -2.21
N TYR A 31 25.57 -11.46 -1.60
CA TYR A 31 24.64 -10.87 -0.64
C TYR A 31 24.91 -11.36 0.78
N ARG A 32 25.92 -10.78 1.44
CA ARG A 32 26.44 -11.31 2.71
C ARG A 32 25.64 -10.83 3.92
N LYS A 33 24.47 -11.42 4.14
CA LYS A 33 23.64 -11.24 5.34
C LYS A 33 23.44 -12.58 6.05
N PHE A 34 23.20 -12.56 7.37
CA PHE A 34 22.98 -13.77 8.17
C PHE A 34 21.68 -13.65 8.97
N PHE A 35 20.95 -14.75 9.09
CA PHE A 35 19.59 -14.82 9.64
C PHE A 35 19.37 -14.15 11.01
N TRP A 36 20.39 -14.12 11.87
CA TRP A 36 20.30 -13.68 13.26
C TRP A 36 20.81 -12.25 13.52
N ASP A 37 21.13 -11.49 12.46
CA ASP A 37 21.60 -10.10 12.59
C ASP A 37 20.58 -9.17 13.28
N ILE A 38 19.30 -9.52 13.19
CA ILE A 38 18.18 -8.84 13.85
C ILE A 38 18.02 -9.20 15.34
N VAL A 39 18.59 -10.31 15.82
CA VAL A 39 18.33 -10.79 17.19
C VAL A 39 19.26 -10.09 18.19
N GLY A 40 18.66 -9.22 19.02
CA GLY A 40 19.37 -8.42 20.02
C GLY A 40 20.22 -7.29 19.43
N GLY A 41 20.06 -6.98 18.14
CA GLY A 41 20.74 -5.86 17.49
C GLY A 41 20.28 -4.51 18.05
N ILE A 42 21.20 -3.57 18.17
CA ILE A 42 20.91 -2.21 18.61
C ILE A 42 20.98 -1.30 17.38
N VAL A 43 19.91 -0.56 17.13
CA VAL A 43 19.88 0.43 16.05
C VAL A 43 20.73 1.63 16.47
N ARG A 44 21.77 1.95 15.69
CA ARG A 44 22.63 3.12 15.91
C ARG A 44 22.81 3.90 14.62
N ASP A 45 22.88 5.22 14.75
CA ASP A 45 23.13 6.16 13.65
C ASP A 45 24.60 6.65 13.71
N PRO A 46 25.35 6.63 12.58
CA PRO A 46 25.05 6.03 11.28
C PRO A 46 25.28 4.51 11.24
N GLY A 47 24.52 3.79 10.39
CA GLY A 47 24.82 2.39 10.03
C GLY A 47 23.78 1.29 10.32
N GLY A 48 22.53 1.63 10.68
CA GLY A 48 21.42 0.66 10.73
C GLY A 48 21.40 -0.27 11.95
N ILE A 49 20.79 -1.46 11.82
CA ILE A 49 20.78 -2.50 12.88
C ILE A 49 22.20 -3.06 13.00
N GLN A 50 22.89 -2.69 14.07
CA GLN A 50 24.16 -3.31 14.40
C GLN A 50 23.86 -4.60 15.18
N PRO A 51 24.33 -5.76 14.71
CA PRO A 51 24.12 -7.00 15.44
C PRO A 51 24.71 -6.90 16.85
N SER A 52 24.12 -7.62 17.80
CA SER A 52 24.65 -7.67 19.17
C SER A 52 26.12 -8.08 19.17
N ARG A 53 26.90 -7.67 20.19
CA ARG A 53 28.30 -8.12 20.35
C ARG A 53 28.44 -9.65 20.33
N GLY A 54 27.41 -10.39 20.74
CA GLY A 54 27.39 -11.85 20.68
C GLY A 54 27.39 -12.43 19.27
N ALA A 55 27.01 -11.63 18.26
CA ALA A 55 26.99 -12.05 16.86
C ALA A 55 28.30 -11.74 16.10
N GLU A 56 29.28 -11.09 16.73
CA GLU A 56 30.57 -10.75 16.14
C GLU A 56 31.31 -11.94 15.46
N PRO A 57 31.31 -13.17 16.05
CA PRO A 57 31.89 -14.33 15.39
C PRO A 57 31.24 -14.63 14.04
N PHE A 58 29.90 -14.58 13.97
CA PHE A 58 29.14 -14.84 12.75
C PHE A 58 29.34 -13.76 11.68
N ILE A 59 29.42 -12.49 12.09
CA ILE A 59 29.76 -11.38 11.18
C ILE A 59 31.13 -11.61 10.54
N SER A 60 32.13 -12.06 11.31
CA SER A 60 33.48 -12.27 10.79
C SER A 60 33.53 -13.37 9.71
N VAL A 61 32.78 -14.47 9.89
CA VAL A 61 32.83 -15.67 9.04
C VAL A 61 31.73 -15.74 7.97
N ILE A 62 30.73 -14.85 8.00
CA ILE A 62 29.66 -14.77 7.00
C ILE A 62 29.74 -13.45 6.21
N VAL A 63 29.94 -12.31 6.90
CA VAL A 63 29.85 -10.98 6.31
C VAL A 63 31.21 -10.49 5.82
N LYS A 64 32.22 -10.48 6.71
CA LYS A 64 33.57 -9.99 6.38
C LYS A 64 34.31 -10.95 5.46
N ALA A 65 34.29 -12.24 5.80
CA ALA A 65 34.82 -13.31 4.97
C ALA A 65 33.68 -14.31 4.64
N PRO A 66 33.54 -14.78 3.40
CA PRO A 66 32.46 -15.69 3.00
C PRO A 66 32.76 -17.16 3.38
N ILE A 67 33.22 -17.41 4.61
CA ILE A 67 33.71 -18.74 5.03
C ILE A 67 32.54 -19.74 5.09
N ILE A 68 31.42 -19.35 5.70
CA ILE A 68 30.24 -20.23 5.80
C ILE A 68 29.64 -20.53 4.42
N GLN A 69 29.60 -19.55 3.53
CA GLN A 69 29.13 -19.69 2.15
C GLN A 69 29.98 -20.70 1.37
N ILE A 70 31.31 -20.57 1.47
CA ILE A 70 32.25 -21.50 0.85
C ILE A 70 32.09 -22.90 1.44
N MET A 71 31.93 -23.01 2.77
CA MET A 71 31.69 -24.30 3.43
C MET A 71 30.39 -24.95 2.98
N VAL A 72 29.29 -24.20 2.81
CA VAL A 72 28.03 -24.74 2.30
C VAL A 72 28.20 -25.27 0.88
N ILE A 73 28.87 -24.53 0.00
CA ILE A 73 29.12 -24.97 -1.37
C ILE A 73 29.94 -26.27 -1.36
N ILE A 74 31.04 -26.31 -0.61
CA ILE A 74 31.93 -27.49 -0.56
C ILE A 74 31.18 -28.70 0.00
N VAL A 75 30.50 -28.56 1.15
CA VAL A 75 29.77 -29.67 1.79
C VAL A 75 28.64 -30.16 0.88
N SER A 76 27.90 -29.25 0.24
CA SER A 76 26.81 -29.62 -0.67
C SER A 76 27.32 -30.30 -1.94
N LEU A 77 28.46 -29.87 -2.48
CA LEU A 77 29.11 -30.54 -3.62
C LEU A 77 29.60 -31.95 -3.23
N ILE A 78 30.18 -32.11 -2.04
CA ILE A 78 30.59 -33.43 -1.53
C ILE A 78 29.37 -34.34 -1.34
N THR A 79 28.28 -33.83 -0.77
CA THR A 79 27.01 -34.59 -0.64
C THR A 79 26.48 -35.01 -2.00
N LEU A 80 26.49 -34.11 -3.01
CA LEU A 80 26.10 -34.44 -4.38
C LEU A 80 27.01 -35.51 -5.00
N MET A 81 28.32 -35.43 -4.77
CA MET A 81 29.27 -36.42 -5.26
C MET A 81 29.08 -37.81 -4.63
N VAL A 82 28.50 -37.89 -3.43
CA VAL A 82 28.18 -39.17 -2.75
C VAL A 82 26.81 -39.69 -3.16
N GLU A 83 25.79 -38.82 -3.28
CA GLU A 83 24.42 -39.20 -3.65
C GLU A 83 24.24 -39.45 -5.15
N LEU A 84 24.98 -38.72 -5.98
CA LEU A 84 25.17 -38.96 -7.41
C LEU A 84 26.64 -39.37 -7.62
N PRO A 85 26.97 -40.66 -7.41
CA PRO A 85 28.35 -41.10 -7.26
C PRO A 85 29.19 -40.72 -8.48
N ALA A 86 30.14 -39.82 -8.28
CA ALA A 86 31.12 -39.49 -9.29
C ALA A 86 31.91 -40.75 -9.70
N PRO A 87 32.37 -40.87 -10.96
CA PRO A 87 33.00 -42.09 -11.47
C PRO A 87 34.17 -42.62 -10.61
N PHE A 88 34.89 -41.73 -9.94
CA PHE A 88 36.04 -42.02 -9.09
C PHE A 88 35.68 -42.35 -7.62
N ILE A 89 34.45 -42.04 -7.16
CA ILE A 89 33.96 -42.38 -5.82
C ILE A 89 33.17 -43.69 -5.85
N LYS A 90 32.63 -44.04 -7.01
CA LYS A 90 31.86 -45.26 -7.25
C LYS A 90 32.71 -46.50 -6.92
N GLY A 91 32.30 -47.26 -5.91
CA GLY A 91 32.98 -48.49 -5.46
C GLY A 91 33.90 -48.34 -4.25
N THR A 92 34.13 -47.12 -3.76
CA THR A 92 34.92 -46.86 -2.54
C THR A 92 34.12 -47.13 -1.25
N SER A 93 34.81 -47.27 -0.12
CA SER A 93 34.17 -47.38 1.21
C SER A 93 33.39 -46.12 1.60
N ILE A 94 33.82 -44.96 1.08
CA ILE A 94 33.21 -43.64 1.28
C ILE A 94 31.77 -43.62 0.74
N TYR A 95 31.56 -44.10 -0.49
CA TYR A 95 30.22 -44.20 -1.10
C TYR A 95 29.26 -45.11 -0.32
N ARG A 96 29.80 -46.20 0.25
CA ARG A 96 29.04 -47.24 0.97
C ARG A 96 28.74 -46.86 2.43
N SER A 97 29.31 -45.77 2.95
CA SER A 97 29.17 -45.37 4.34
C SER A 97 27.89 -44.58 4.58
N TRP A 98 26.91 -45.20 5.25
CA TRP A 98 25.69 -44.53 5.72
C TRP A 98 25.98 -43.48 6.79
N THR A 99 26.94 -43.77 7.68
CA THR A 99 27.36 -42.84 8.73
C THR A 99 27.86 -41.53 8.14
N LEU A 100 28.66 -41.59 7.08
CA LEU A 100 29.18 -40.40 6.40
C LEU A 100 28.05 -39.56 5.80
N ARG A 101 27.07 -40.19 5.13
CA ARG A 101 25.94 -39.50 4.53
C ARG A 101 25.09 -38.76 5.57
N ILE A 102 24.80 -39.42 6.69
CA ILE A 102 24.04 -38.82 7.78
C ILE A 102 24.79 -37.61 8.35
N VAL A 103 26.10 -37.74 8.58
CA VAL A 103 26.93 -36.63 9.09
C VAL A 103 26.97 -35.46 8.10
N LEU A 104 27.17 -35.74 6.81
CA LEU A 104 27.15 -34.71 5.76
C LEU A 104 25.80 -33.99 5.69
N LEU A 105 24.69 -34.71 5.78
CA LEU A 105 23.35 -34.14 5.76
C LEU A 105 23.04 -33.28 6.98
N ILE A 106 23.41 -33.72 8.17
CA ILE A 106 23.25 -32.93 9.41
C ILE A 106 24.08 -31.65 9.31
N PHE A 107 25.33 -31.76 8.85
CA PHE A 107 26.20 -30.60 8.72
C PHE A 107 25.73 -29.63 7.62
N GLN A 108 25.26 -30.17 6.50
CA GLN A 108 24.64 -29.41 5.41
C GLN A 108 23.39 -28.66 5.90
N ALA A 109 22.52 -29.31 6.68
CA ALA A 109 21.33 -28.67 7.25
C ALA A 109 21.70 -27.55 8.22
N PHE A 110 22.67 -27.79 9.13
CA PHE A 110 23.15 -26.78 10.08
C PHE A 110 23.71 -25.55 9.36
N LEU A 111 24.60 -25.74 8.38
CA LEU A 111 25.17 -24.64 7.62
C LEU A 111 24.11 -23.94 6.74
N GLY A 112 23.13 -24.68 6.22
CA GLY A 112 22.01 -24.13 5.46
C GLY A 112 21.16 -23.14 6.26
N VAL A 113 20.93 -23.41 7.55
CA VAL A 113 20.23 -22.48 8.46
C VAL A 113 21.00 -21.16 8.61
N LEU A 114 22.33 -21.20 8.63
CA LEU A 114 23.16 -20.01 8.73
C LEU A 114 23.13 -19.13 7.45
N LEU A 115 22.75 -19.72 6.31
CA LEU A 115 22.55 -19.01 5.05
C LEU A 115 21.12 -18.51 4.83
N TYR A 116 20.17 -18.76 5.75
CA TYR A 116 18.79 -18.32 5.56
C TYR A 116 18.74 -16.79 5.51
N GLN A 117 18.79 -16.27 4.28
CA GLN A 117 18.57 -14.88 3.99
C GLN A 117 17.06 -14.69 4.09
N ALA A 118 16.63 -13.89 5.07
CA ALA A 118 15.38 -13.17 4.90
C ALA A 118 15.56 -12.35 3.61
N ARG A 119 14.94 -12.83 2.52
CA ARG A 119 15.01 -12.21 1.20
C ARG A 119 14.41 -10.81 1.19
N ASP A 120 13.62 -10.47 2.20
CA ASP A 120 13.24 -9.11 2.46
C ASP A 120 14.34 -8.48 3.31
N SER A 121 15.07 -7.53 2.73
CA SER A 121 15.56 -6.40 3.52
C SER A 121 14.37 -5.98 4.37
N GLY A 122 14.42 -6.20 5.68
CA GLY A 122 13.30 -5.98 6.60
C GLY A 122 12.81 -4.53 6.67
N ASP A 123 13.16 -3.72 5.68
CA ASP A 123 12.66 -2.42 5.32
C ASP A 123 11.22 -2.51 4.79
N LEU A 124 10.80 -3.59 4.11
CA LEU A 124 9.39 -3.76 3.69
C LEU A 124 8.83 -5.12 4.14
N LEU A 125 7.68 -5.13 4.82
CA LEU A 125 6.95 -6.36 5.12
C LEU A 125 5.67 -6.42 4.29
N PHE A 126 5.56 -7.45 3.47
CA PHE A 126 4.32 -7.81 2.81
C PHE A 126 3.56 -8.80 3.69
N PHE A 127 2.27 -8.52 3.94
CA PHE A 127 1.42 -9.41 4.70
C PHE A 127 0.50 -10.18 3.77
N PRO A 128 0.44 -11.52 3.90
CA PRO A 128 -0.49 -12.31 3.10
C PRO A 128 -1.92 -11.84 3.39
N SER A 129 -2.63 -11.48 2.34
CA SER A 129 -4.02 -11.05 2.40
C SER A 129 -4.84 -11.80 1.36
N THR A 130 -6.11 -12.03 1.67
CA THR A 130 -7.08 -12.63 0.75
C THR A 130 -8.07 -11.57 0.31
N VAL A 131 -8.56 -11.67 -0.94
CA VAL A 131 -9.57 -10.74 -1.48
C VAL A 131 -10.87 -11.50 -1.66
N HIS A 132 -11.94 -10.98 -1.06
CA HIS A 132 -13.31 -11.46 -1.19
C HIS A 132 -14.10 -10.48 -2.04
N ARG A 133 -14.74 -10.94 -3.11
CA ARG A 133 -15.57 -10.10 -3.97
C ARG A 133 -17.03 -10.19 -3.54
N HIS A 134 -17.69 -9.04 -3.39
CA HIS A 134 -19.09 -8.94 -2.98
C HIS A 134 -19.84 -7.94 -3.88
N GLN A 135 -20.99 -8.34 -4.40
CA GLN A 135 -21.73 -7.52 -5.36
C GLN A 135 -22.90 -6.80 -4.67
N GLU A 136 -22.86 -5.47 -4.64
CA GLU A 136 -23.85 -4.63 -3.98
C GLU A 136 -23.96 -3.28 -4.71
N GLY A 137 -25.18 -2.74 -4.86
CA GLY A 137 -25.38 -1.41 -5.46
C GLY A 137 -24.85 -1.24 -6.89
N GLY A 138 -24.67 -2.35 -7.64
CA GLY A 138 -24.10 -2.34 -8.99
C GLY A 138 -22.56 -2.29 -9.04
N VAL A 139 -21.89 -2.30 -7.89
CA VAL A 139 -20.43 -2.39 -7.73
C VAL A 139 -20.05 -3.80 -7.30
N GLU A 140 -18.94 -4.31 -7.83
CA GLU A 140 -18.29 -5.51 -7.29
C GLU A 140 -17.21 -5.06 -6.30
N PHE A 141 -17.58 -4.97 -5.03
CA PHE A 141 -16.67 -4.56 -3.98
C PHE A 141 -15.61 -5.63 -3.73
N GLU A 142 -14.38 -5.17 -3.48
CA GLU A 142 -13.25 -6.01 -3.09
C GLU A 142 -12.95 -5.82 -1.60
N ILE A 143 -13.23 -6.83 -0.79
CA ILE A 143 -12.95 -6.83 0.64
C ILE A 143 -11.66 -7.61 0.88
N ARG A 144 -10.60 -6.91 1.24
CA ARG A 144 -9.31 -7.50 1.55
C ARG A 144 -9.22 -7.85 3.03
N LEU A 145 -9.02 -9.13 3.34
CA LEU A 145 -8.80 -9.62 4.69
C LEU A 145 -7.30 -9.70 4.97
N CYS A 146 -6.85 -8.98 6.00
CA CYS A 146 -5.44 -9.00 6.44
C CYS A 146 -5.35 -9.14 7.97
N PRO A 147 -5.22 -10.38 8.49
CA PRO A 147 -5.16 -10.64 9.93
C PRO A 147 -3.98 -9.99 10.65
N ALA A 148 -2.89 -9.72 9.93
CA ALA A 148 -1.70 -9.09 10.48
C ALA A 148 -1.95 -7.68 11.04
N LEU A 149 -3.01 -7.00 10.60
CA LEU A 149 -3.39 -5.67 11.07
C LEU A 149 -3.92 -5.66 12.51
N LEU A 150 -4.32 -6.80 13.07
CA LEU A 150 -4.74 -6.90 14.48
C LEU A 150 -3.59 -6.58 15.46
N HIS A 151 -2.35 -6.78 15.02
CA HIS A 151 -1.15 -6.50 15.83
C HIS A 151 -0.61 -5.07 15.63
N LYS A 152 -1.32 -4.22 14.87
CA LYS A 152 -0.94 -2.83 14.67
C LYS A 152 -1.19 -2.04 15.98
N PRO A 153 -0.20 -1.28 16.49
CA PRO A 153 -0.44 -0.35 17.58
C PRO A 153 -1.44 0.73 17.12
N THR A 154 -2.55 0.88 17.84
CA THR A 154 -3.52 1.96 17.64
C THR A 154 -2.84 3.29 17.95
N LEU A 155 -2.58 4.07 16.91
CA LEU A 155 -2.11 5.44 17.02
C LEU A 155 -3.35 6.34 16.97
N PRO A 156 -3.44 7.37 17.82
CA PRO A 156 -4.55 8.33 17.75
C PRO A 156 -4.55 9.03 16.40
N THR A 157 -5.74 9.31 15.86
CA THR A 157 -5.92 10.10 14.64
C THR A 157 -5.16 11.43 14.82
N PRO A 158 -4.20 11.77 13.94
CA PRO A 158 -3.42 12.99 14.11
C PRO A 158 -4.35 14.20 13.97
N HIS A 159 -4.43 15.04 15.00
CA HIS A 159 -5.18 16.30 14.94
C HIS A 159 -4.44 17.31 14.06
N PHE A 160 -5.06 17.77 12.98
CA PHE A 160 -4.42 18.67 12.01
C PHE A 160 -4.55 20.18 12.32
N SER A 161 -4.85 20.57 13.56
CA SER A 161 -4.98 21.98 13.95
C SER A 161 -3.62 22.71 13.94
N LYS A 162 -3.52 23.81 13.17
CA LYS A 162 -2.39 24.75 13.23
C LYS A 162 -2.58 25.75 14.38
N SER A 163 -1.81 25.62 15.46
CA SER A 163 -1.31 26.75 16.26
C SER A 163 -0.51 26.28 17.49
N ASP A 164 0.59 25.57 17.32
CA ASP A 164 1.63 25.56 18.36
C ASP A 164 2.99 25.28 17.73
N ALA A 165 3.86 26.29 17.74
CA ALA A 165 5.22 26.22 17.23
C ALA A 165 6.08 25.18 17.97
N SER A 166 5.62 24.68 19.13
CA SER A 166 6.23 23.59 19.89
C SER A 166 5.93 22.19 19.31
N ALA A 167 4.75 21.97 18.71
CA ALA A 167 4.38 20.68 18.12
C ALA A 167 5.11 20.39 16.79
N ALA A 168 5.45 21.44 16.04
CA ALA A 168 6.22 21.34 14.80
C ALA A 168 7.67 20.87 15.01
N GLN A 169 8.24 21.08 16.20
CA GLN A 169 9.59 20.61 16.56
C GLN A 169 9.62 19.14 16.98
N GLU A 170 8.60 18.62 17.68
CA GLU A 170 8.51 17.19 18.00
C GLU A 170 8.11 16.34 16.77
N HIS A 171 7.26 16.86 15.88
CA HIS A 171 6.85 16.14 14.66
C HIS A 171 7.98 15.93 13.66
N LYS A 172 8.93 16.89 13.53
CA LYS A 172 10.10 16.75 12.66
C LYS A 172 11.01 15.57 13.01
N LEU A 173 10.99 15.09 14.26
CA LEU A 173 11.80 13.95 14.72
C LEU A 173 11.15 12.58 14.41
N LYS A 174 9.90 12.55 13.93
CA LYS A 174 9.12 11.31 13.69
C LYS A 174 8.38 11.27 12.36
N ASP A 175 8.56 12.27 11.50
CA ASP A 175 7.95 12.28 10.18
C ASP A 175 8.61 11.21 9.29
N PRO A 176 7.88 10.15 8.90
CA PRO A 176 8.45 9.06 8.08
C PRO A 176 8.84 9.53 6.69
N PHE A 177 8.33 10.68 6.24
CA PHE A 177 8.53 11.23 4.91
C PHE A 177 9.45 12.45 4.90
N ALA A 178 10.07 12.80 6.04
CA ALA A 178 11.12 13.80 6.09
C ALA A 178 12.50 13.17 5.84
N PRO A 179 13.45 13.90 5.24
CA PRO A 179 14.82 13.42 5.10
C PRO A 179 15.52 13.26 6.47
N PRO A 180 16.48 12.32 6.61
CA PRO A 180 17.05 11.49 5.55
C PRO A 180 16.15 10.31 5.15
N TYR A 181 15.90 10.17 3.85
CA TYR A 181 15.13 9.07 3.28
C TYR A 181 15.92 7.76 3.35
N ASN A 182 15.21 6.63 3.41
CA ASN A 182 15.83 5.33 3.22
C ASN A 182 16.03 5.07 1.72
N GLU A 183 17.29 4.99 1.27
CA GLU A 183 17.68 4.78 -0.12
C GLU A 183 17.02 3.55 -0.77
N ASN A 184 16.69 2.51 0.01
CA ASN A 184 16.03 1.30 -0.50
C ASN A 184 14.55 1.50 -0.89
N LEU A 185 13.95 2.63 -0.50
CA LEU A 185 12.54 2.93 -0.72
C LEU A 185 12.31 4.03 -1.75
N ILE A 186 13.35 4.79 -2.10
CA ILE A 186 13.24 5.84 -3.09
C ILE A 186 13.16 5.20 -4.47
N VAL A 187 12.05 5.46 -5.16
CA VAL A 187 11.88 5.06 -6.57
C VAL A 187 12.47 6.11 -7.48
N GLY A 188 12.27 7.38 -7.12
CA GLY A 188 12.78 8.52 -7.86
C GLY A 188 12.45 9.83 -7.16
N GLU A 189 13.10 10.89 -7.60
CA GLU A 189 12.83 12.26 -7.21
C GLU A 189 12.46 13.06 -8.46
N THR A 190 11.55 14.00 -8.31
CA THR A 190 11.20 14.94 -9.39
C THR A 190 11.07 16.34 -8.81
N GLU A 191 11.56 17.31 -9.56
CA GLU A 191 11.46 18.73 -9.24
C GLU A 191 10.75 19.40 -10.40
N VAL A 192 9.66 20.11 -10.08
CA VAL A 192 8.86 20.84 -11.06
C VAL A 192 8.51 22.21 -10.50
N GLU A 193 8.16 23.13 -11.40
CA GLU A 193 7.65 24.44 -10.99
C GLU A 193 6.43 24.23 -10.06
N GLY A 194 6.55 24.71 -8.82
CA GLY A 194 5.53 24.56 -7.78
C GLY A 194 5.82 23.50 -6.71
N GLY A 195 6.91 22.73 -6.79
CA GLY A 195 7.37 21.90 -5.67
C GLY A 195 8.38 20.81 -6.01
N GLU A 196 9.09 20.36 -4.97
CA GLU A 196 9.93 19.16 -5.01
C GLU A 196 9.14 17.95 -4.49
N TYR A 197 9.21 16.84 -5.21
CA TYR A 197 8.53 15.60 -4.86
C TYR A 197 9.52 14.44 -4.78
N VAL A 198 9.19 13.48 -3.91
CA VAL A 198 9.86 12.19 -3.82
C VAL A 198 8.83 11.09 -4.01
N VAL A 199 9.15 10.14 -4.88
CA VAL A 199 8.37 8.91 -5.07
C VAL A 199 8.98 7.85 -4.18
N LEU A 200 8.23 7.43 -3.17
CA LEU A 200 8.63 6.42 -2.20
C LEU A 200 7.79 5.17 -2.42
N PHE A 201 8.42 3.99 -2.55
CA PHE A 201 7.71 2.75 -2.26
C PHE A 201 7.15 2.84 -0.86
N THR A 202 5.92 2.36 -0.64
CA THR A 202 5.37 2.34 0.71
C THR A 202 6.20 1.42 1.58
N ASP A 203 7.19 1.94 2.29
CA ASP A 203 7.40 1.59 3.67
C ASP A 203 6.95 2.79 4.49
N PHE A 204 6.17 2.44 5.49
CA PHE A 204 5.82 3.31 6.57
C PHE A 204 7.07 3.42 7.46
N THR A 205 8.01 4.28 7.04
CA THR A 205 9.36 4.34 7.60
C THR A 205 9.35 4.73 9.07
N ARG A 206 10.00 3.89 9.89
CA ARG A 206 10.43 4.12 11.28
C ARG A 206 9.35 4.66 12.25
N GLN A 207 8.81 3.71 13.03
CA GLN A 207 7.90 3.85 14.18
C GLN A 207 6.39 3.97 13.92
N LEU A 208 5.93 4.18 12.68
CA LEU A 208 4.49 4.16 12.39
C LEU A 208 4.18 3.35 11.13
N ASN A 209 3.82 2.07 11.32
CA ASN A 209 2.91 1.28 10.48
C ASN A 209 3.40 0.56 9.19
N LYS A 210 4.45 -0.24 9.26
CA LYS A 210 5.04 -1.20 8.28
C LYS A 210 4.15 -2.14 7.41
N TYR A 211 2.90 -1.82 7.06
CA TYR A 211 1.91 -2.76 6.49
C TYR A 211 1.51 -2.37 5.07
N SER A 212 2.27 -2.83 4.06
CA SER A 212 1.79 -2.81 2.68
C SER A 212 0.96 -4.06 2.42
N VAL A 213 -0.33 -3.87 2.15
CA VAL A 213 -1.29 -4.96 1.92
C VAL A 213 -1.49 -5.23 0.41
N VAL A 214 -1.21 -4.22 -0.43
CA VAL A 214 -1.31 -4.30 -1.88
C VAL A 214 0.10 -4.23 -2.48
N PRO A 215 0.53 -5.22 -3.27
CA PRO A 215 1.83 -5.17 -3.95
C PRO A 215 1.94 -3.92 -4.84
N SER A 216 3.14 -3.36 -4.95
CA SER A 216 3.41 -2.17 -5.78
C SER A 216 2.61 -0.93 -5.39
N HIS A 217 2.16 -0.84 -4.14
CA HIS A 217 1.69 0.41 -3.55
C HIS A 217 2.88 1.36 -3.33
N PHE A 218 2.76 2.59 -3.80
CA PHE A 218 3.76 3.64 -3.59
C PHE A 218 3.11 5.01 -3.34
N LEU A 219 3.92 5.96 -2.89
CA LEU A 219 3.51 7.30 -2.48
C LEU A 219 4.24 8.36 -3.31
N LEU A 220 3.54 9.41 -3.68
CA LEU A 220 4.11 10.69 -4.08
C LEU A 220 4.03 11.63 -2.88
N VAL A 221 5.18 12.03 -2.34
CA VAL A 221 5.28 12.87 -1.14
C VAL A 221 5.97 14.19 -1.48
N THR A 222 5.48 15.30 -0.92
CA THR A 222 6.18 16.58 -1.02
C THR A 222 7.50 16.49 -0.23
N LYS A 223 8.63 17.01 -0.73
CA LYS A 223 9.88 16.98 0.05
C LYS A 223 9.82 17.91 1.27
N GLU A 224 9.25 19.09 1.09
CA GLU A 224 8.93 19.98 2.20
C GLU A 224 7.62 19.53 2.87
N PHE A 225 7.55 19.70 4.18
CA PHE A 225 6.35 19.40 4.94
C PHE A 225 5.19 20.29 4.49
N ALA A 226 4.20 19.68 3.85
CA ALA A 226 2.88 20.26 3.63
C ALA A 226 1.85 19.47 4.43
N SER A 227 0.79 20.12 4.89
CA SER A 227 -0.24 19.45 5.69
C SER A 227 -1.12 18.54 4.82
N GLN A 228 -1.43 17.34 5.30
CA GLN A 228 -2.41 16.42 4.70
C GLN A 228 -3.86 16.97 4.75
N SER A 229 -4.10 18.07 5.47
CA SER A 229 -5.37 18.80 5.42
C SER A 229 -5.40 19.93 4.38
N SER A 230 -4.31 20.10 3.61
CA SER A 230 -4.29 21.06 2.51
C SER A 230 -4.81 20.43 1.22
N PRO A 231 -5.64 21.13 0.43
CA PRO A 231 -6.07 20.63 -0.87
C PRO A 231 -4.90 20.31 -1.81
N LEU A 232 -5.14 19.44 -2.79
CA LEU A 232 -4.18 19.19 -3.87
C LEU A 232 -3.99 20.46 -4.69
N THR A 233 -2.75 20.81 -4.98
CA THR A 233 -2.38 21.90 -5.87
C THR A 233 -2.46 21.44 -7.33
N PRO A 234 -2.48 22.35 -8.31
CA PRO A 234 -2.39 21.98 -9.72
C PRO A 234 -1.16 21.11 -10.03
N SER A 235 -0.02 21.39 -9.39
CA SER A 235 1.20 20.59 -9.52
C SER A 235 1.03 19.18 -8.97
N ASP A 236 0.40 19.02 -7.79
CA ASP A 236 0.13 17.69 -7.22
C ASP A 236 -0.75 16.84 -8.15
N LEU A 237 -1.80 17.46 -8.72
CA LEU A 237 -2.74 16.81 -9.63
C LEU A 237 -2.04 16.42 -10.94
N PHE A 238 -1.27 17.32 -11.53
CA PHE A 238 -0.54 17.08 -12.77
C PHE A 238 0.50 15.96 -12.59
N GLN A 239 1.31 16.00 -11.54
CA GLN A 239 2.30 14.95 -11.26
C GLN A 239 1.62 13.59 -11.06
N SER A 240 0.52 13.57 -10.30
CA SER A 240 -0.25 12.35 -10.09
C SER A 240 -0.78 11.79 -11.41
N TYR A 241 -1.37 12.64 -12.25
CA TYR A 241 -1.88 12.23 -13.56
C TYR A 241 -0.76 11.75 -14.51
N ALA A 242 0.38 12.43 -14.54
CA ALA A 242 1.54 12.03 -15.34
C ALA A 242 2.06 10.63 -14.98
N ILE A 243 2.07 10.28 -13.69
CA ILE A 243 2.39 8.92 -13.20
C ILE A 243 1.38 7.90 -13.73
N LEU A 244 0.07 8.21 -13.67
CA LEU A 244 -0.96 7.33 -14.21
C LEU A 244 -0.78 7.12 -15.72
N GLU A 245 -0.49 8.18 -16.48
CA GLU A 245 -0.26 8.08 -17.92
C GLU A 245 0.96 7.20 -18.25
N ALA A 246 2.07 7.41 -17.52
CA ALA A 246 3.27 6.61 -17.68
C ALA A 246 3.00 5.12 -17.40
N ALA A 247 2.25 4.84 -16.34
CA ALA A 247 1.89 3.48 -15.96
C ALA A 247 0.94 2.81 -16.98
N LYS A 248 -0.03 3.56 -17.54
CA LYS A 248 -0.88 3.10 -18.64
C LYS A 248 -0.07 2.77 -19.89
N ARG A 249 0.92 3.61 -20.26
CA ARG A 249 1.83 3.36 -21.40
C ARG A 249 2.71 2.12 -21.15
N ALA A 250 3.06 1.84 -19.91
CA ALA A 250 3.79 0.64 -19.50
C ALA A 250 2.90 -0.61 -19.35
N ASN A 251 1.60 -0.52 -19.68
CA ASN A 251 0.62 -1.59 -19.51
C ASN A 251 0.51 -2.10 -18.06
N GLN A 252 0.68 -1.19 -17.11
CA GLN A 252 0.53 -1.39 -15.67
C GLN A 252 -0.45 -0.35 -15.14
N PRO A 253 -1.76 -0.49 -15.40
CA PRO A 253 -2.73 0.53 -15.01
C PRO A 253 -2.72 0.73 -13.48
N LEU A 254 -2.71 2.00 -13.08
CA LEU A 254 -2.77 2.43 -11.69
C LEU A 254 -3.97 3.35 -11.50
N PHE A 255 -4.34 3.57 -10.25
CA PHE A 255 -5.10 4.75 -9.86
C PHE A 255 -4.50 5.37 -8.61
N ALA A 256 -4.78 6.65 -8.42
CA ALA A 256 -4.29 7.44 -7.30
C ALA A 256 -5.43 7.77 -6.33
N PHE A 257 -5.09 7.96 -5.06
CA PHE A 257 -6.04 8.44 -4.06
C PHE A 257 -5.38 9.34 -3.03
N TYR A 258 -6.18 10.23 -2.46
CA TYR A 258 -5.77 11.21 -1.46
C TYR A 258 -6.82 11.31 -0.34
N ASN A 259 -6.35 11.30 0.92
CA ASN A 259 -7.21 11.41 2.10
C ASN A 259 -6.95 12.77 2.74
N CYS A 260 -7.88 13.73 2.59
CA CYS A 260 -7.71 15.10 3.08
C CYS A 260 -8.52 15.34 4.37
N GLY A 261 -7.85 15.78 5.44
CA GLY A 261 -8.51 16.16 6.70
C GLY A 261 -8.70 15.02 7.71
N ASP A 262 -9.04 15.38 8.95
CA ASP A 262 -9.10 14.47 10.11
C ASP A 262 -10.11 13.31 9.90
N LEU A 263 -11.21 13.56 9.18
CA LEU A 263 -12.31 12.59 9.03
C LEU A 263 -12.14 11.67 7.80
N SER A 264 -11.03 11.80 7.08
CA SER A 264 -10.81 11.14 5.78
C SER A 264 -10.17 9.75 5.85
N GLY A 265 -9.71 9.34 7.04
CA GLY A 265 -8.89 8.13 7.22
C GLY A 265 -7.41 8.35 6.90
N ALA A 266 -6.93 9.59 6.99
CA ALA A 266 -5.52 9.93 6.84
C ALA A 266 -4.72 9.53 8.09
N SER A 267 -3.64 8.76 7.91
CA SER A 267 -2.80 8.29 9.01
C SER A 267 -1.48 9.06 9.20
N GLN A 268 -1.11 9.93 8.26
CA GLN A 268 0.13 10.71 8.28
C GLN A 268 -0.17 12.20 8.00
N PRO A 269 0.44 13.14 8.76
CA PRO A 269 0.17 14.56 8.62
C PRO A 269 0.91 15.23 7.46
N HIS A 270 1.97 14.60 6.95
CA HIS A 270 2.71 15.09 5.79
C HIS A 270 1.97 14.70 4.52
N LYS A 271 1.72 15.69 3.66
CA LYS A 271 1.05 15.56 2.36
C LYS A 271 1.62 14.44 1.48
N HIS A 272 0.78 13.46 1.17
CA HIS A 272 1.13 12.36 0.28
C HIS A 272 -0.08 11.88 -0.54
N VAL A 273 0.16 11.58 -1.81
CA VAL A 273 -0.79 10.91 -2.73
C VAL A 273 -0.38 9.45 -2.86
N GLN A 274 -1.35 8.53 -2.83
CA GLN A 274 -1.12 7.09 -2.81
C GLN A 274 -1.50 6.47 -4.15
N PHE A 275 -0.73 5.50 -4.63
CA PHE A 275 -0.95 4.85 -5.92
C PHE A 275 -1.01 3.34 -5.75
N ILE A 276 -2.04 2.71 -6.31
CA ILE A 276 -2.16 1.24 -6.31
C ILE A 276 -2.50 0.70 -7.70
N PRO A 277 -2.11 -0.56 -7.99
CA PRO A 277 -2.49 -1.24 -9.22
C PRO A 277 -4.00 -1.38 -9.38
N ALA A 278 -4.48 -1.16 -10.61
CA ALA A 278 -5.84 -1.43 -11.00
C ALA A 278 -5.90 -2.78 -11.75
N GLU A 279 -6.79 -3.69 -11.35
CA GLU A 279 -6.96 -4.97 -12.07
C GLU A 279 -7.70 -4.76 -13.41
N ASN A 280 -8.68 -3.84 -13.45
CA ASN A 280 -9.61 -3.68 -14.58
C ASN A 280 -9.68 -2.23 -15.10
N ASN A 281 -8.53 -1.61 -15.37
CA ASN A 281 -8.41 -0.21 -15.84
C ASN A 281 -9.00 0.86 -14.89
N GLY A 282 -9.28 0.50 -13.65
CA GLY A 282 -9.70 1.42 -12.60
C GLY A 282 -10.18 0.66 -11.36
N PRO A 283 -10.53 1.39 -10.29
CA PRO A 283 -11.17 0.82 -9.12
C PRO A 283 -12.60 0.32 -9.42
N PRO A 284 -13.20 -0.55 -8.60
CA PRO A 284 -14.56 -1.05 -8.84
C PRO A 284 -15.64 0.00 -9.12
N ILE A 285 -15.57 1.18 -8.46
CA ILE A 285 -16.51 2.29 -8.67
C ILE A 285 -16.50 2.85 -10.10
N GLU A 286 -15.39 2.67 -10.81
CA GLU A 286 -15.17 3.14 -12.19
C GLU A 286 -16.22 2.58 -13.16
N LYS A 287 -16.74 1.38 -12.87
CA LYS A 287 -17.81 0.76 -13.64
C LYS A 287 -19.12 1.57 -13.60
N LEU A 288 -19.47 2.13 -12.44
CA LEU A 288 -20.67 2.96 -12.30
C LEU A 288 -20.48 4.32 -12.94
N ALA A 289 -19.30 4.93 -12.80
CA ALA A 289 -18.99 6.21 -13.41
C ALA A 289 -19.04 6.11 -14.94
N ASN A 290 -18.45 5.06 -15.53
CA ASN A 290 -18.50 4.82 -16.98
C ASN A 290 -19.91 4.59 -17.52
N ALA A 291 -20.81 4.02 -16.72
CA ALA A 291 -22.19 3.80 -17.11
C ALA A 291 -23.05 5.08 -17.14
N GLN A 292 -22.60 6.18 -16.53
CA GLN A 292 -23.35 7.43 -16.52
C GLN A 292 -23.33 8.11 -17.89
N GLN A 293 -24.51 8.54 -18.35
CA GLN A 293 -24.66 9.45 -19.49
C GLN A 293 -24.47 10.88 -18.97
N VAL A 294 -23.38 11.51 -19.40
CA VAL A 294 -23.05 12.90 -19.02
C VAL A 294 -23.26 13.77 -20.25
N GLU A 295 -24.06 14.82 -20.13
CA GLU A 295 -24.38 15.74 -21.23
C GLU A 295 -23.13 16.50 -21.72
N GLU A 296 -22.28 16.93 -20.78
CA GLU A 296 -21.00 17.60 -21.04
C GLU A 296 -19.88 16.91 -20.25
N GLN A 297 -18.84 16.42 -20.92
CA GLN A 297 -17.78 15.61 -20.28
C GLN A 297 -17.10 16.35 -19.12
N ASP A 298 -16.90 17.66 -19.25
CA ASP A 298 -16.11 18.47 -18.31
C ASP A 298 -16.93 19.05 -17.15
N ARG A 299 -18.21 18.68 -17.02
CA ARG A 299 -19.05 19.12 -15.90
C ARG A 299 -19.10 18.09 -14.78
N PRO A 300 -19.12 18.55 -13.52
CA PRO A 300 -19.40 17.68 -12.39
C PRO A 300 -20.75 16.96 -12.55
N PHE A 301 -20.76 15.67 -12.27
CA PHE A 301 -21.96 14.84 -12.16
C PHE A 301 -21.92 14.00 -10.88
N VAL A 302 -23.04 13.34 -10.59
CA VAL A 302 -23.20 12.43 -9.44
C VAL A 302 -23.73 11.09 -9.94
N ILE A 303 -23.37 10.00 -9.26
CA ILE A 303 -23.98 8.68 -9.44
C ILE A 303 -25.19 8.61 -8.50
N SER A 304 -26.38 8.83 -9.05
CA SER A 304 -27.64 8.92 -8.28
C SER A 304 -28.03 7.63 -7.56
N SER A 305 -27.46 6.48 -7.95
CA SER A 305 -27.72 5.20 -7.27
C SER A 305 -26.99 5.05 -5.93
N LEU A 306 -26.03 5.94 -5.62
CA LEU A 306 -25.29 5.92 -4.36
C LEU A 306 -25.99 6.80 -3.32
N PRO A 307 -26.24 6.31 -2.09
CA PRO A 307 -26.99 7.04 -1.07
C PRO A 307 -26.14 8.02 -0.25
N TYR A 308 -25.08 8.56 -0.86
CA TYR A 308 -24.16 9.53 -0.26
C TYR A 308 -23.63 10.49 -1.33
N ALA A 309 -23.16 11.66 -0.91
CA ALA A 309 -22.56 12.65 -1.81
C ALA A 309 -21.32 12.08 -2.52
N ASN A 310 -21.31 12.16 -3.84
CA ASN A 310 -20.21 11.70 -4.69
C ASN A 310 -20.11 12.64 -5.89
N PHE A 311 -19.06 13.45 -5.95
CA PHE A 311 -18.88 14.44 -7.00
C PHE A 311 -17.79 13.97 -7.95
N ILE A 312 -18.09 13.95 -9.25
CA ILE A 312 -17.24 13.31 -10.25
C ILE A 312 -17.13 14.21 -11.47
N VAL A 313 -15.93 14.38 -12.01
CA VAL A 313 -15.71 14.91 -13.36
C VAL A 313 -15.17 13.79 -14.23
N ARG A 314 -15.67 13.70 -15.47
CA ARG A 314 -15.10 12.82 -16.50
C ARG A 314 -14.13 13.65 -17.33
N PHE A 315 -12.93 13.15 -17.55
CA PHE A 315 -11.97 13.91 -18.35
C PHE A 315 -12.33 13.90 -19.84
N PRO A 316 -11.98 14.97 -20.58
CA PRO A 316 -12.25 15.04 -22.00
C PRO A 316 -11.49 13.95 -22.78
N ARG A 317 -12.13 13.43 -23.83
CA ARG A 317 -11.49 12.45 -24.72
C ARG A 317 -10.19 13.01 -25.31
N GLY A 318 -9.13 12.21 -25.25
CA GLY A 318 -7.82 12.63 -25.76
C GLY A 318 -7.03 13.53 -24.81
N MET A 319 -7.41 13.60 -23.53
CA MET A 319 -6.63 14.29 -22.49
C MET A 319 -5.14 13.93 -22.54
N SER A 320 -4.80 12.67 -22.80
CA SER A 320 -3.41 12.21 -22.95
C SER A 320 -2.61 12.90 -24.07
N SER A 321 -3.29 13.39 -25.11
CA SER A 321 -2.69 14.06 -26.26
C SER A 321 -2.61 15.58 -26.12
N GLN A 322 -3.19 16.15 -25.05
CA GLN A 322 -3.12 17.58 -24.76
C GLN A 322 -1.70 17.98 -24.31
N SER A 323 -1.39 19.28 -24.39
CA SER A 323 -0.17 19.83 -23.79
C SER A 323 -0.22 19.73 -22.26
N ASP A 324 0.95 19.76 -21.62
CA ASP A 324 1.06 19.67 -20.16
C ASP A 324 0.38 20.85 -19.45
N ASP A 325 0.45 22.06 -20.03
CA ASP A 325 -0.25 23.24 -19.52
C ASP A 325 -1.78 23.04 -19.55
N SER A 326 -2.33 22.58 -20.68
CA SER A 326 -3.78 22.33 -20.80
C SER A 326 -4.25 21.20 -19.89
N LYS A 327 -3.44 20.15 -19.69
CA LYS A 327 -3.74 19.11 -18.69
C LYS A 327 -3.81 19.68 -17.29
N THR A 328 -2.86 20.55 -16.94
CA THR A 328 -2.80 21.19 -15.62
C THR A 328 -4.03 22.05 -15.37
N GLU A 329 -4.44 22.86 -16.34
CA GLU A 329 -5.66 23.68 -16.29
C GLU A 329 -6.91 22.80 -16.10
N ILE A 330 -7.09 21.79 -16.95
CA ILE A 330 -8.25 20.87 -16.87
C ILE A 330 -8.33 20.20 -15.50
N LEU A 331 -7.21 19.69 -14.99
CA LEU A 331 -7.15 19.04 -13.68
C LEU A 331 -7.49 20.01 -12.54
N ALA A 332 -6.92 21.22 -12.58
CA ALA A 332 -7.15 22.25 -11.57
C ALA A 332 -8.62 22.70 -11.57
N ASP A 333 -9.18 23.02 -12.73
CA ASP A 333 -10.57 23.48 -12.87
C ASP A 333 -11.56 22.40 -12.46
N SER A 334 -11.29 21.14 -12.84
CA SER A 334 -12.09 19.98 -12.42
C SER A 334 -12.08 19.84 -10.89
N PHE A 335 -10.90 19.89 -10.28
CA PHE A 335 -10.77 19.74 -8.84
C PHE A 335 -11.41 20.89 -8.06
N MET A 336 -11.21 22.13 -8.50
CA MET A 336 -11.83 23.31 -7.89
C MET A 336 -13.36 23.24 -7.95
N SER A 337 -13.93 22.86 -9.10
CA SER A 337 -15.37 22.69 -9.27
C SER A 337 -15.93 21.63 -8.30
N LEU A 338 -15.21 20.53 -8.10
CA LEU A 338 -15.59 19.48 -7.16
C LEU A 338 -15.44 19.94 -5.70
N LEU A 339 -14.42 20.72 -5.37
CA LEU A 339 -14.24 21.30 -4.03
C LEU A 339 -15.37 22.27 -3.66
N ASP A 340 -15.84 23.09 -4.60
CA ASP A 340 -16.98 23.98 -4.36
C ASP A 340 -18.25 23.19 -3.99
N LEU A 341 -18.48 22.05 -4.65
CA LEU A 341 -19.56 21.12 -4.31
C LEU A 341 -19.38 20.47 -2.93
N VAL A 342 -18.14 20.12 -2.55
CA VAL A 342 -17.84 19.63 -1.19
C VAL A 342 -18.17 20.68 -0.15
N ILE A 343 -17.73 21.93 -0.35
CA ILE A 343 -18.01 23.03 0.58
C ILE A 343 -19.51 23.27 0.68
N HIS A 344 -20.22 23.23 -0.44
CA HIS A 344 -21.68 23.31 -0.46
C HIS A 344 -22.31 22.17 0.35
N ALA A 345 -21.95 20.91 0.10
CA ALA A 345 -22.47 19.75 0.82
C ALA A 345 -22.23 19.82 2.34
N VAL A 346 -21.04 20.26 2.75
CA VAL A 346 -20.69 20.43 4.16
C VAL A 346 -21.55 21.52 4.82
N ARG A 347 -21.77 22.66 4.15
CA ARG A 347 -22.57 23.76 4.69
C ARG A 347 -24.02 23.39 4.99
N TYR A 348 -24.60 22.47 4.22
CA TYR A 348 -25.98 22.00 4.40
C TYR A 348 -26.10 20.72 5.24
N CYS A 349 -24.99 20.19 5.75
CA CYS A 349 -24.99 19.05 6.65
C CYS A 349 -25.17 19.53 8.10
N PRO A 350 -26.34 19.30 8.75
CA PRO A 350 -26.64 19.90 10.06
C PRO A 350 -25.68 19.48 11.17
N ASP A 351 -25.19 18.23 11.10
CA ASP A 351 -24.37 17.60 12.13
C ASP A 351 -22.89 17.50 11.73
N TYR A 352 -22.43 18.36 10.81
CA TYR A 352 -21.03 18.34 10.39
C TYR A 352 -20.11 18.86 11.52
N PRO A 353 -19.01 18.15 11.85
CA PRO A 353 -18.06 18.63 12.87
C PRO A 353 -17.46 20.00 12.52
N THR A 354 -17.28 20.85 13.52
CA THR A 354 -16.59 22.14 13.33
C THR A 354 -15.15 21.93 12.85
N GLY A 355 -14.78 22.55 11.73
CA GLY A 355 -13.42 22.46 11.21
C GLY A 355 -13.36 22.62 9.70
N ALA A 356 -12.19 22.32 9.14
CA ALA A 356 -12.02 22.25 7.70
C ALA A 356 -12.74 21.01 7.13
N PRO A 357 -13.37 21.12 5.95
CA PRO A 357 -13.94 19.97 5.25
C PRO A 357 -12.92 18.85 5.07
N SER A 358 -13.30 17.64 5.47
CA SER A 358 -12.58 16.42 5.12
C SER A 358 -13.19 15.78 3.89
N PHE A 359 -12.35 15.26 3.00
CA PHE A 359 -12.79 14.60 1.77
C PHE A 359 -11.77 13.57 1.30
N ASN A 360 -12.24 12.61 0.52
CA ASN A 360 -11.38 11.69 -0.21
C ASN A 360 -11.37 12.06 -1.68
N VAL A 361 -10.20 11.94 -2.31
CA VAL A 361 -10.03 12.08 -3.75
C VAL A 361 -9.63 10.72 -4.31
N VAL A 362 -10.22 10.34 -5.44
CA VAL A 362 -9.74 9.23 -6.27
C VAL A 362 -9.49 9.80 -7.66
N LEU A 363 -8.33 9.53 -8.23
CA LEU A 363 -7.93 9.99 -9.54
C LEU A 363 -7.59 8.79 -10.41
N THR A 364 -8.26 8.69 -11.56
CA THR A 364 -8.01 7.69 -12.59
C THR A 364 -7.59 8.39 -13.88
N ILE A 365 -7.37 7.62 -14.96
CA ILE A 365 -7.10 8.21 -16.28
C ILE A 365 -8.33 8.89 -16.86
N ASP A 366 -9.53 8.43 -16.49
CA ASP A 366 -10.76 8.84 -17.13
C ASP A 366 -11.63 9.74 -16.23
N HIS A 367 -11.42 9.72 -14.90
CA HIS A 367 -12.26 10.44 -13.95
C HIS A 367 -11.48 11.00 -12.75
N LEU A 368 -12.01 12.09 -12.19
CA LEU A 368 -11.65 12.64 -10.88
C LEU A 368 -12.87 12.56 -9.97
N TYR A 369 -12.72 11.91 -8.82
CA TYR A 369 -13.76 11.73 -7.81
C TYR A 369 -13.41 12.53 -6.56
N VAL A 370 -14.40 13.17 -5.95
CA VAL A 370 -14.29 13.75 -4.62
C VAL A 370 -15.49 13.33 -3.77
N PHE A 371 -15.20 12.68 -2.63
CA PHE A 371 -16.19 12.18 -1.67
C PHE A 371 -16.09 12.99 -0.37
N PRO A 372 -17.11 13.81 -0.01
CA PRO A 372 -17.16 14.53 1.26
C PRO A 372 -17.28 13.56 2.44
N ARG A 373 -16.47 13.76 3.48
CA ARG A 373 -16.40 12.89 4.66
C ARG A 373 -16.89 13.57 5.91
N ARG A 374 -17.71 12.87 6.71
CA ARG A 374 -18.22 13.34 8.00
C ARG A 374 -17.63 12.61 9.22
N GLN A 375 -17.12 11.40 9.02
CA GLN A 375 -16.43 10.63 10.07
C GLN A 375 -15.48 9.61 9.45
N GLU A 376 -14.40 9.29 10.16
CA GLU A 376 -13.39 8.31 9.72
C GLU A 376 -13.93 6.87 9.80
N ASN A 377 -14.53 6.52 10.94
CA ASN A 377 -14.85 5.15 11.30
C ASN A 377 -16.36 4.90 11.27
N HIS A 378 -16.76 3.71 10.82
CA HIS A 378 -18.12 3.18 11.00
C HIS A 378 -18.12 2.16 12.14
N THR A 379 -19.12 2.22 13.03
CA THR A 379 -19.29 1.20 14.06
C THR A 379 -20.15 0.06 13.52
N LEU A 380 -19.57 -1.13 13.39
CA LEU A 380 -20.28 -2.32 12.92
C LEU A 380 -21.33 -2.74 13.96
N ARG A 381 -22.56 -2.96 13.53
CA ARG A 381 -23.69 -3.24 14.46
C ARG A 381 -23.56 -4.57 15.19
N GLU A 382 -23.03 -5.58 14.52
CA GLU A 382 -22.95 -6.95 15.06
C GLU A 382 -21.82 -7.08 16.08
N THR A 383 -20.64 -6.53 15.78
CA THR A 383 -19.44 -6.70 16.63
C THR A 383 -19.18 -5.50 17.54
N GLY A 384 -19.68 -4.32 17.20
CA GLY A 384 -19.31 -3.06 17.85
C GLY A 384 -17.94 -2.53 17.45
N ASP A 385 -17.25 -3.19 16.51
CA ASP A 385 -15.92 -2.78 16.07
C ASP A 385 -15.95 -1.53 15.21
N LEU A 386 -14.85 -0.75 15.26
CA LEU A 386 -14.64 0.42 14.43
C LEU A 386 -13.93 0.03 13.12
N LEU A 387 -14.66 0.12 12.02
CA LEU A 387 -14.14 -0.03 10.67
C LEU A 387 -13.66 1.33 10.14
N SER A 388 -12.37 1.48 9.93
CA SER A 388 -11.78 2.69 9.34
C SER A 388 -11.98 2.69 7.83
N VAL A 389 -12.56 3.77 7.31
CA VAL A 389 -12.83 3.95 5.89
C VAL A 389 -11.99 5.11 5.36
N ASN A 390 -11.23 4.87 4.31
CA ASN A 390 -10.49 5.90 3.56
C ASN A 390 -10.99 5.96 2.11
N ALA A 391 -10.27 6.66 1.22
CA ALA A 391 -10.63 6.78 -0.19
C ALA A 391 -10.86 5.43 -0.90
N LEU A 392 -10.13 4.38 -0.52
CA LEU A 392 -10.29 3.05 -1.12
C LEU A 392 -11.67 2.46 -0.86
N GLY A 393 -12.27 2.71 0.31
CA GLY A 393 -13.62 2.25 0.61
C GLY A 393 -14.64 2.79 -0.40
N PHE A 394 -14.53 4.07 -0.76
CA PHE A 394 -15.37 4.70 -1.78
C PHE A 394 -15.01 4.28 -3.21
N ALA A 395 -13.75 3.92 -3.44
CA ALA A 395 -13.31 3.31 -4.69
C ALA A 395 -13.89 1.88 -4.88
N GLY A 396 -14.43 1.28 -3.83
CA GLY A 396 -15.01 -0.05 -3.83
C GLY A 396 -14.08 -1.13 -3.24
N MET A 397 -13.05 -0.72 -2.51
CA MET A 397 -12.04 -1.61 -1.91
C MET A 397 -11.98 -1.41 -0.40
N LEU A 398 -12.41 -2.41 0.37
CA LEU A 398 -12.41 -2.38 1.83
C LEU A 398 -11.28 -3.24 2.40
N LEU A 399 -10.86 -2.90 3.62
CA LEU A 399 -9.83 -3.62 4.36
C LEU A 399 -10.38 -4.02 5.72
N VAL A 400 -10.39 -5.33 5.98
CA VAL A 400 -10.87 -5.91 7.24
C VAL A 400 -9.75 -6.72 7.90
N LYS A 401 -9.79 -6.79 9.23
CA LYS A 401 -8.72 -7.38 10.05
C LYS A 401 -9.04 -8.81 10.49
N SER A 402 -10.30 -9.24 10.38
CA SER A 402 -10.73 -10.56 10.83
C SER A 402 -11.88 -11.11 9.99
N GLU A 403 -12.05 -12.44 10.01
CA GLU A 403 -13.19 -13.13 9.37
C GLU A 403 -14.53 -12.70 9.98
N THR A 404 -14.55 -12.40 11.29
CA THR A 404 -15.73 -11.89 11.98
C THR A 404 -16.13 -10.50 11.47
N GLU A 405 -15.14 -9.62 11.27
CA GLU A 405 -15.35 -8.29 10.69
C GLU A 405 -15.79 -8.38 9.22
N LEU A 406 -15.18 -9.28 8.44
CA LEU A 406 -15.59 -9.56 7.05
C LEU A 406 -17.08 -9.93 6.98
N LYS A 407 -17.52 -10.86 7.83
CA LYS A 407 -18.90 -11.29 7.86
C LYS A 407 -19.85 -10.15 8.27
N ALA A 408 -19.50 -9.40 9.32
CA ALA A 408 -20.29 -8.27 9.78
C ALA A 408 -20.42 -7.16 8.71
N VAL A 409 -19.36 -6.90 7.93
CA VAL A 409 -19.38 -5.95 6.81
C VAL A 409 -20.36 -6.39 5.71
N ILE A 410 -20.33 -7.67 5.35
CA ILE A 410 -21.23 -8.24 4.34
C ILE A 410 -22.68 -8.23 4.84
N ASP A 411 -22.92 -8.62 6.10
CA ASP A 411 -24.27 -8.72 6.67
C ASP A 411 -24.91 -7.33 6.90
N GLU A 412 -24.13 -6.30 7.24
CA GLU A 412 -24.63 -4.93 7.41
C GLU A 412 -24.87 -4.21 6.06
N GLY A 413 -24.10 -4.55 5.02
CA GLY A 413 -24.13 -3.92 3.70
C GLY A 413 -23.11 -2.79 3.58
N ILE A 414 -22.24 -2.89 2.57
CA ILE A 414 -21.13 -1.97 2.32
C ILE A 414 -21.65 -0.58 1.97
N VAL A 415 -22.71 -0.50 1.15
CA VAL A 415 -23.28 0.80 0.74
C VAL A 415 -23.80 1.57 1.95
N LYS A 416 -24.39 0.86 2.92
CA LYS A 416 -24.88 1.43 4.18
C LYS A 416 -23.74 1.87 5.10
N ILE A 417 -22.65 1.11 5.15
CA ILE A 417 -21.42 1.48 5.87
C ILE A 417 -20.84 2.78 5.28
N LEU A 418 -20.72 2.87 3.96
CA LEU A 418 -20.22 4.06 3.27
C LEU A 418 -21.14 5.28 3.48
N GLN A 419 -22.46 5.08 3.45
CA GLN A 419 -23.43 6.10 3.83
C GLN A 419 -23.24 6.56 5.28
N GLY A 420 -22.86 5.65 6.18
CA GLY A 420 -22.51 5.96 7.55
C GLY A 420 -21.39 6.98 7.66
N VAL A 421 -20.34 6.86 6.86
CA VAL A 421 -19.12 7.69 6.97
C VAL A 421 -19.07 8.93 6.06
N ALA A 422 -20.00 9.03 5.10
CA ALA A 422 -20.09 10.11 4.14
C ALA A 422 -21.17 11.14 4.48
N ILE A 423 -21.13 12.28 3.79
CA ILE A 423 -22.22 13.26 3.82
C ILE A 423 -23.40 12.73 3.00
N PRO A 424 -24.67 12.95 3.42
CA PRO A 424 -25.84 12.62 2.61
C PRO A 424 -25.80 13.25 1.21
N PRO A 425 -26.54 12.70 0.24
CA PRO A 425 -26.67 13.33 -1.06
C PRO A 425 -27.19 14.76 -0.91
N VAL A 426 -26.60 15.70 -1.64
CA VAL A 426 -27.16 17.05 -1.76
C VAL A 426 -28.37 16.92 -2.67
N GLU A 427 -29.58 16.90 -2.10
CA GLU A 427 -30.77 17.16 -2.89
C GLU A 427 -30.60 18.55 -3.51
N ALA A 428 -30.80 18.67 -4.83
CA ALA A 428 -30.93 19.98 -5.44
C ALA A 428 -32.13 20.64 -4.78
N HIS A 429 -31.90 21.46 -3.76
CA HIS A 429 -32.90 22.36 -3.22
C HIS A 429 -33.22 23.35 -4.35
N VAL A 430 -34.16 22.95 -5.21
CA VAL A 430 -34.97 23.89 -5.96
C VAL A 430 -35.74 24.62 -4.88
N SER A 431 -35.22 25.79 -4.49
CA SER A 431 -36.02 26.76 -3.75
C SER A 431 -37.35 26.89 -4.48
N PRO A 432 -38.50 26.64 -3.83
CA PRO A 432 -39.75 27.07 -4.39
C PRO A 432 -39.70 28.60 -4.31
N HIS A 433 -39.18 29.24 -5.36
CA HIS A 433 -39.58 30.61 -5.63
C HIS A 433 -41.09 30.54 -5.80
N GLN A 434 -41.79 30.91 -4.74
CA GLN A 434 -43.19 31.26 -4.77
C GLN A 434 -43.37 32.23 -5.93
N ASN A 435 -44.00 31.73 -6.99
CA ASN A 435 -44.72 32.55 -7.96
C ASN A 435 -45.94 33.16 -7.26
N ASP A 436 -45.73 34.05 -6.31
CA ASP A 436 -46.78 34.91 -5.78
C ASP A 436 -46.40 36.36 -6.09
N ASP A 437 -47.35 37.04 -6.75
CA ASP A 437 -47.47 38.49 -6.94
C ASP A 437 -46.60 39.19 -8.00
N ILE A 438 -46.86 38.91 -9.28
CA ILE A 438 -47.01 39.97 -10.28
C ILE A 438 -48.35 39.77 -11.01
N GLY A 439 -49.42 40.22 -10.38
CA GLY A 439 -50.74 40.34 -10.97
C GLY A 439 -51.43 41.61 -10.48
N ASN A 440 -51.73 42.50 -11.41
CA ASN A 440 -52.53 43.74 -11.27
C ASN A 440 -51.84 44.99 -10.72
N LEU A 441 -51.13 45.68 -11.62
CA LEU A 441 -51.23 47.14 -11.76
C LEU A 441 -51.43 47.48 -13.25
N ALA A 442 -52.69 47.54 -13.68
CA ALA A 442 -53.19 48.35 -14.78
C ALA A 442 -54.72 48.47 -14.66
#